data_AF-A0A177APD1-F1
#
_entry.id   AF-A0A177APD1-F1
#
_cell.length_a   1.000
_cell.length_b   1.000
_cell.length_c   1.000
_cell.angle_alpha   90.00
_cell.angle_beta   90.00
_cell.angle_gamma   90.00
#
_symmetry.space_group_name_H-M   'P 1'
#
loop_
_entity.id
_entity.type
_entity.pdbx_description
1 polymer ?
#
loop_
_entity_poly.entity_id
_entity_poly.type
_entity_poly.pdbx_seq_one_letter_code
_entity_poly.pdbx_strand_id
1 'polypeptide(L)'
;MSDGSIRIQKNIFQNLYPENLVSYWSLSAHDSISGGITAIKSSFDGRFIVSTGQDGNIFVYEFLQDFEKIENDNLFKVSQESLKLNNVEDIENPKHYSIEEGKQRTHQDKLLNDANKSKQEIIKKINEMRDEFVLIKSKNNELLEMHRLSGNNLEMDPDIRKDLHLEHEDKLTIQKRIMAWESEKCKMLYEKLEKTYKLDLEETLDYLKFFNVDSNVYNYRITKLPDNIIKSRKTKPTLQHRMTMQSKISQQNSLLKLSDKELTEKSETIKEDEETTTKFKGGVKDVIEKSIEAHKRKKEIRQKRKNEWDALFAKKEIINKDNPQDVEAIRLARLNIGNYKLKSAQNYIVPDHLRLNGEKTRNELVDLAKLIYSKKKKFNNYFQLLKNEKKEIIKYHTEKNIEIDNNNVEINKILSKENSSVSDDAYLEKFNHQSEKINKFLTSLIDAFDRKLIKLEIIKNQTDLYIKYAELRFITLYQELNLLKYFEKTENVITEKLENEFEQLKINGTKIVEAESKLDEKKIEIESILEREKINNSAFHSEILKETKFNEYLTKVYKKKIKINKKKDDEN
;
A
#
# COMPACT_ATOMS: atom_id res chain seq x y z
N MET A 1 38.10 28.65 1.49
CA MET A 1 38.08 27.24 1.04
C MET A 1 36.84 27.11 0.17
N SER A 2 37.00 26.96 -1.14
CA SER A 2 35.88 26.96 -2.12
C SER A 2 34.96 25.75 -1.95
N ASP A 3 35.50 24.65 -1.44
CA ASP A 3 34.83 23.35 -1.46
C ASP A 3 34.05 23.06 -0.16
N GLY A 4 33.73 24.08 0.65
CA GLY A 4 32.95 23.95 1.89
C GLY A 4 33.60 23.12 3.01
N SER A 5 34.86 22.69 2.83
CA SER A 5 35.58 21.85 3.79
C SER A 5 36.48 22.65 4.73
N ILE A 6 36.49 22.28 6.01
CA ILE A 6 37.36 22.81 7.06
C ILE A 6 38.54 21.86 7.22
N ARG A 7 39.76 22.38 7.22
CA ARG A 7 40.99 21.60 7.44
C ARG A 7 41.64 22.00 8.75
N ILE A 8 41.89 21.02 9.62
CA ILE A 8 42.58 21.19 10.90
C ILE A 8 43.89 20.41 10.84
N GLN A 9 44.99 21.08 11.17
CA GLN A 9 46.32 20.48 11.22
C GLN A 9 46.82 20.48 12.66
N LYS A 10 47.33 19.34 13.12
CA LYS A 10 47.95 19.24 14.43
C LYS A 10 49.34 19.86 14.34
N ASN A 11 49.53 21.03 14.94
CA ASN A 11 50.80 21.73 14.88
C ASN A 11 51.78 21.09 15.88
N ILE A 12 52.75 20.31 15.38
CA ILE A 12 53.74 19.61 16.21
C ILE A 12 55.03 20.45 16.35
N PHE A 13 55.27 21.42 15.47
CA PHE A 13 56.50 22.22 15.45
C PHE A 13 56.20 23.72 15.34
N GLN A 14 56.91 24.55 16.11
CA GLN A 14 56.76 26.02 16.09
C GLN A 14 57.17 26.67 14.75
N ASN A 15 57.91 25.96 13.88
CA ASN A 15 58.37 26.48 12.59
C ASN A 15 57.57 25.91 11.42
N LEU A 16 56.91 26.80 10.67
CA LEU A 16 56.08 26.51 9.50
C LEU A 16 56.94 26.26 8.26
N TYR A 17 57.42 25.03 8.06
CA TYR A 17 57.98 24.60 6.78
C TYR A 17 56.90 23.89 5.94
N PRO A 18 56.83 24.13 4.60
CA PRO A 18 55.83 23.50 3.73
C PRO A 18 55.82 21.97 3.78
N GLU A 19 56.97 21.37 4.06
CA GLU A 19 57.17 19.91 4.16
C GLU A 19 56.49 19.29 5.38
N ASN A 20 56.18 20.07 6.42
CA ASN A 20 55.55 19.58 7.66
C ASN A 20 54.01 19.58 7.63
N LEU A 21 53.39 19.95 6.49
CA LEU A 21 51.93 20.11 6.34
C LEU A 21 51.18 18.82 5.91
N VAL A 22 51.82 17.67 6.02
CA VAL A 22 51.34 16.39 5.44
C VAL A 22 50.16 15.78 6.23
N SER A 23 50.14 15.89 7.55
CA SER A 23 49.07 15.34 8.39
C SER A 23 48.00 16.39 8.67
N TYR A 24 46.85 16.23 8.01
CA TYR A 24 45.68 17.08 8.24
C TYR A 24 44.42 16.24 8.41
N TRP A 25 43.51 16.76 9.22
CA TRP A 25 42.13 16.31 9.29
C TRP A 25 41.26 17.26 8.49
N SER A 26 40.28 16.74 7.75
CA SER A 26 39.35 17.56 6.96
C SER A 26 37.91 17.15 7.21
N LEU A 27 37.04 18.14 7.41
CA LEU A 27 35.60 17.99 7.58
C LEU A 27 34.86 18.83 6.55
N SER A 28 34.08 18.18 5.69
CA SER A 28 33.16 18.88 4.78
C SER A 28 31.87 19.20 5.52
N ALA A 29 31.76 20.41 6.05
CA ALA A 29 30.61 20.82 6.86
C ALA A 29 29.65 21.75 6.12
N HIS A 30 30.16 22.62 5.25
CA HIS A 30 29.34 23.47 4.39
C HIS A 30 29.12 22.81 3.03
N ASP A 31 28.10 23.27 2.29
CA ASP A 31 27.79 22.74 0.96
C ASP A 31 28.99 22.87 0.01
N SER A 32 29.28 21.79 -0.74
CA SER A 32 30.45 21.72 -1.62
C SER A 32 30.33 22.59 -2.87
N ILE A 33 29.11 22.99 -3.25
CA ILE A 33 28.84 23.70 -4.51
C ILE A 33 28.61 25.20 -4.26
N SER A 34 27.87 25.55 -3.21
CA SER A 34 27.50 26.93 -2.89
C SER A 34 27.93 27.41 -1.50
N GLY A 35 28.50 26.53 -0.68
CA GLY A 35 28.85 26.76 0.72
C GLY A 35 30.33 27.08 0.96
N GLY A 36 30.90 27.99 0.17
CA GLY A 36 32.26 28.47 0.41
C GLY A 36 32.40 29.06 1.83
N ILE A 37 33.42 28.63 2.58
CA ILE A 37 33.63 29.13 3.95
C ILE A 37 34.10 30.58 3.90
N THR A 38 33.35 31.47 4.53
CA THR A 38 33.60 32.92 4.58
C THR A 38 34.50 33.32 5.75
N ALA A 39 34.30 32.71 6.93
CA ALA A 39 35.13 32.96 8.10
C ALA A 39 35.20 31.74 9.03
N ILE A 40 36.34 31.61 9.71
CA ILE A 40 36.54 30.66 10.81
C ILE A 40 37.12 31.42 11.99
N LYS A 41 36.53 31.28 13.18
CA LYS A 41 36.99 31.92 14.42
C LYS A 41 36.92 30.95 15.59
N SER A 42 37.93 30.96 16.45
CA SER A 42 37.88 30.28 17.74
C SER A 42 37.17 31.15 18.79
N SER A 43 36.50 30.52 19.74
CA SER A 43 36.04 31.18 20.97
C SER A 43 37.23 31.72 21.78
N PHE A 44 36.97 32.66 22.69
CA PHE A 44 37.98 33.21 23.60
C PHE A 44 38.73 32.11 24.38
N ASP A 45 38.01 31.06 24.81
CA ASP A 45 38.56 29.95 25.58
C ASP A 45 39.19 28.84 24.72
N GLY A 46 39.24 28.99 23.39
CA GLY A 46 39.76 27.97 22.47
C GLY A 46 38.95 26.67 22.35
N ARG A 47 37.88 26.50 23.16
CA ARG A 47 37.03 25.30 23.19
C ARG A 47 36.19 25.09 21.93
N PHE A 48 35.69 26.19 21.37
CA PHE A 48 34.82 26.16 20.21
C PHE A 48 35.48 26.78 18.98
N ILE A 49 35.23 26.18 17.83
CA ILE A 49 35.47 26.79 16.52
C ILE A 49 34.12 27.09 15.87
N VAL A 50 33.96 28.30 15.36
CA VAL A 50 32.79 28.71 14.60
C VAL A 50 33.20 28.86 13.13
N SER A 51 32.49 28.19 12.23
CA SER A 51 32.59 28.41 10.78
C SER A 51 31.34 29.05 10.24
N THR A 52 31.50 30.03 9.36
CA THR A 52 30.41 30.65 8.61
C THR A 52 30.57 30.36 7.13
N GLY A 53 29.50 29.94 6.48
CA GLY A 53 29.48 29.63 5.04
C GLY A 53 28.64 30.60 4.24
N GLN A 54 28.90 30.65 2.94
CA GLN A 54 28.13 31.42 1.97
C GLN A 54 26.75 30.79 1.69
N ASP A 55 26.54 29.56 2.16
CA ASP A 55 25.25 28.86 2.24
C ASP A 55 24.32 29.44 3.32
N GLY A 56 24.78 30.42 4.10
CA GLY A 56 24.02 31.05 5.18
C GLY A 56 24.03 30.23 6.49
N ASN A 57 24.76 29.12 6.52
CA ASN A 57 24.88 28.28 7.70
C ASN A 57 26.04 28.74 8.59
N ILE A 58 25.86 28.59 9.90
CA ILE A 58 26.88 28.81 10.92
C ILE A 58 26.99 27.53 11.74
N PHE A 59 28.18 26.93 11.76
CA PHE A 59 28.44 25.73 12.54
C PHE A 59 29.39 26.05 13.69
N VAL A 60 29.10 25.47 14.85
CA VAL A 60 29.94 25.54 16.04
C VAL A 60 30.44 24.14 16.35
N TYR A 61 31.76 23.97 16.40
CA TYR A 61 32.44 22.72 16.70
C TYR A 61 33.05 22.82 18.09
N GLU A 62 32.87 21.77 18.89
CA GLU A 62 33.54 21.62 20.18
C GLU A 62 34.73 20.67 20.02
N PHE A 63 35.89 21.06 20.55
CA PHE A 63 37.02 20.15 20.66
C PHE A 63 36.86 19.25 21.89
N LEU A 64 36.68 17.94 21.67
CA LEU A 64 36.52 16.93 22.71
C LEU A 64 37.83 16.52 23.42
N GLN A 65 38.90 17.32 23.29
CA GLN A 65 40.18 17.02 23.94
C GLN A 65 40.27 17.83 25.24
N ASP A 66 40.68 17.16 26.33
CA ASP A 66 40.89 17.78 27.65
C ASP A 66 41.87 18.95 27.54
N PHE A 67 41.34 20.15 27.34
CA PHE A 67 42.11 21.38 27.52
C PHE A 67 42.39 21.48 29.02
N GLU A 68 43.60 21.09 29.42
CA GLU A 68 44.19 21.54 30.69
C GLU A 68 43.96 23.05 30.78
N LYS A 69 43.23 23.44 31.83
CA LYS A 69 42.86 24.81 32.10
C LYS A 69 44.12 25.67 32.09
N ILE A 70 44.23 26.56 31.12
CA ILE A 70 45.10 27.73 31.24
C ILE A 70 44.49 28.53 32.38
N GLU A 71 45.13 28.49 33.55
CA GLU A 71 44.82 29.34 34.69
C GLU A 71 45.03 30.80 34.28
N ASN A 72 43.96 31.44 33.81
CA ASN A 72 43.88 32.88 33.81
C ASN A 72 43.44 33.31 35.20
N ASP A 73 44.45 33.54 36.04
CA ASP A 73 44.33 34.30 37.26
C ASP A 73 43.66 35.66 37.01
N ASN A 74 42.79 36.02 37.95
CA ASN A 74 42.17 37.34 38.16
C ASN A 74 40.97 37.71 37.27
N LEU A 75 39.76 37.48 37.77
CA LEU A 75 38.95 38.52 38.45
C LEU A 75 37.51 38.03 38.74
N PHE A 76 37.02 38.44 39.91
CA PHE A 76 35.65 38.35 40.44
C PHE A 76 35.23 37.08 41.21
N LYS A 77 35.48 37.16 42.52
CA LYS A 77 34.77 36.48 43.60
C LYS A 77 33.26 36.78 43.50
N VAL A 78 32.49 35.84 42.99
CA VAL A 78 31.04 35.74 43.28
C VAL A 78 30.86 34.43 44.03
N SER A 79 30.39 34.51 45.27
CA SER A 79 30.09 33.36 46.11
C SER A 79 28.89 32.61 45.52
N GLN A 80 29.15 31.67 44.61
CA GLN A 80 28.28 30.53 44.42
C GLN A 80 28.85 29.41 45.26
N GLU A 81 28.11 28.99 46.29
CA GLU A 81 28.28 27.70 46.92
C GLU A 81 28.23 26.65 45.81
N SER A 82 29.40 26.29 45.29
CA SER A 82 29.57 25.19 44.38
C SER A 82 29.12 23.95 45.13
N LEU A 83 27.91 23.49 44.80
CA LEU A 83 27.48 22.10 44.95
C LEU A 83 28.71 21.22 44.83
N LYS A 84 29.13 20.63 45.96
CA LYS A 84 30.03 19.50 45.93
C LYS A 84 29.35 18.48 45.03
N LEU A 85 29.81 18.36 43.78
CA LEU A 85 29.56 17.19 42.96
C LEU A 85 30.24 16.07 43.72
N ASN A 86 29.47 15.42 44.61
CA ASN A 86 29.84 14.11 45.08
C ASN A 86 30.07 13.28 43.83
N ASN A 87 31.22 12.61 43.73
CA ASN A 87 31.45 11.60 42.71
C ASN A 87 30.22 10.69 42.71
N VAL A 88 29.45 10.72 41.62
CA VAL A 88 28.30 9.84 41.45
C VAL A 88 28.90 8.46 41.21
N GLU A 89 28.79 7.58 42.20
CA GLU A 89 29.17 6.18 42.05
C GLU A 89 28.31 5.55 40.94
N ASP A 90 28.96 4.84 40.02
CA ASP A 90 28.27 4.17 38.92
C ASP A 90 27.27 3.14 39.44
N ILE A 91 26.15 3.00 38.75
CA ILE A 91 25.07 2.11 39.13
C ILE A 91 25.48 0.65 38.84
N GLU A 92 25.95 -0.08 39.85
CA GLU A 92 26.36 -1.49 39.72
C GLU A 92 25.17 -2.49 39.67
N ASN A 93 23.98 -2.06 40.10
CA ASN A 93 22.81 -2.93 40.25
C ASN A 93 21.93 -2.98 38.99
N PRO A 94 21.70 -4.16 38.37
CA PRO A 94 20.84 -4.30 37.18
C PRO A 94 19.36 -3.93 37.38
N LYS A 95 18.93 -3.74 38.63
CA LYS A 95 17.56 -3.36 39.01
C LYS A 95 17.39 -1.88 39.33
N HIS A 96 18.46 -1.11 39.31
CA HIS A 96 18.40 0.30 39.61
C HIS A 96 17.83 1.05 38.41
N TYR A 97 16.80 1.86 38.64
CA TYR A 97 16.13 2.59 37.57
C TYR A 97 17.05 3.61 36.92
N SER A 98 16.82 3.89 35.63
CA SER A 98 17.41 5.08 35.00
C SER A 98 16.89 6.34 35.70
N ILE A 99 17.63 7.46 35.64
CA ILE A 99 17.20 8.73 36.26
C ILE A 99 15.80 9.16 35.80
N GLU A 100 15.44 8.93 34.54
CA GLU A 100 14.12 9.29 34.00
C GLU A 100 13.02 8.32 34.44
N GLU A 101 13.31 7.01 34.39
CA GLU A 101 12.36 5.98 34.85
C GLU A 101 12.13 6.09 36.36
N GLY A 102 13.16 6.43 37.13
CA GLY A 102 13.08 6.70 38.56
C GLY A 102 12.16 7.87 38.87
N LYS A 103 12.23 8.99 38.12
CA LYS A 103 11.32 10.12 38.33
C LYS A 103 9.85 9.76 38.10
N GLN A 104 9.54 8.93 37.11
CA GLN A 104 8.15 8.52 36.85
C GLN A 104 7.65 7.46 37.84
N ARG A 105 8.49 6.49 38.19
CA ARG A 105 8.13 5.40 39.11
C ARG A 105 8.12 5.82 40.57
N THR A 106 8.94 6.77 40.99
CA THR A 106 8.94 7.27 42.39
C THR A 106 7.56 7.69 42.87
N HIS A 107 6.75 8.35 42.04
CA HIS A 107 5.38 8.70 42.40
C HIS A 107 4.49 7.45 42.57
N GLN A 108 4.60 6.48 41.65
CA GLN A 108 3.84 5.23 41.70
C GLN A 108 4.26 4.35 42.88
N ASP A 109 5.57 4.24 43.14
CA ASP A 109 6.13 3.50 44.25
C ASP A 109 5.78 4.17 45.58
N LYS A 110 5.74 5.50 45.63
CA LYS A 110 5.25 6.24 46.80
C LYS A 110 3.78 5.91 47.06
N LEU A 111 2.93 5.95 46.04
CA LEU A 111 1.52 5.57 46.15
C LEU A 111 1.36 4.11 46.59
N LEU A 112 2.12 3.19 46.00
CA LEU A 112 2.12 1.76 46.35
C LEU A 112 2.60 1.54 47.78
N ASN A 113 3.66 2.23 48.19
CA ASN A 113 4.20 2.14 49.54
C ASN A 113 3.23 2.70 50.56
N ASP A 114 2.58 3.83 50.28
CA ASP A 114 1.58 4.42 51.16
C ASP A 114 0.33 3.53 51.26
N ALA A 115 -0.08 2.89 50.16
CA ALA A 115 -1.12 1.86 50.18
C ALA A 115 -0.70 0.61 50.97
N ASN A 116 0.54 0.14 50.81
CA ASN A 116 1.09 -1.00 51.54
C ASN A 116 1.24 -0.72 53.04
N LYS A 117 1.67 0.49 53.43
CA LYS A 117 1.72 0.95 54.82
C LYS A 117 0.33 0.95 55.43
N SER A 118 -0.64 1.55 54.75
CA SER A 118 -2.03 1.56 55.21
C SER A 118 -2.58 0.13 55.37
N LYS A 119 -2.27 -0.76 54.42
CA LYS A 119 -2.61 -2.19 54.51
C LYS A 119 -1.91 -2.87 55.70
N GLN A 120 -0.64 -2.59 55.94
CA GLN A 120 0.11 -3.14 57.07
C GLN A 120 -0.44 -2.65 58.41
N GLU A 121 -0.82 -1.37 58.52
CA GLU A 121 -1.47 -0.82 59.71
C GLU A 121 -2.81 -1.51 60.00
N ILE A 122 -3.62 -1.77 58.97
CA ILE A 122 -4.85 -2.54 59.10
C ILE A 122 -4.55 -3.98 59.55
N ILE A 123 -3.55 -4.64 58.96
CA ILE A 123 -3.15 -6.00 59.36
C ILE A 123 -2.68 -6.04 60.83
N LYS A 124 -1.93 -5.04 61.28
CA LYS A 124 -1.51 -4.92 62.69
C LYS A 124 -2.73 -4.82 63.60
N LYS A 125 -3.67 -3.91 63.30
CA LYS A 125 -4.93 -3.79 64.06
C LYS A 125 -5.73 -5.09 64.09
N ILE A 126 -5.80 -5.82 62.97
CA ILE A 126 -6.47 -7.13 62.91
C ILE A 126 -5.77 -8.14 63.80
N ASN A 127 -4.43 -8.16 63.82
CA ASN A 127 -3.69 -9.07 64.68
C ASN A 127 -3.84 -8.71 66.16
N GLU A 128 -3.79 -7.43 66.51
CA GLU A 128 -4.10 -6.93 67.86
C GLU A 128 -5.49 -7.39 68.32
N MET A 129 -6.53 -7.19 67.48
CA MET A 129 -7.90 -7.68 67.77
C MET A 129 -7.98 -9.20 67.89
N ARG A 130 -7.19 -9.96 67.12
CA ARG A 130 -7.13 -11.43 67.23
C ARG A 130 -6.48 -11.87 68.53
N ASP A 131 -5.41 -11.21 68.95
CA ASP A 131 -4.71 -11.51 70.20
C ASP A 131 -5.61 -11.20 71.41
N GLU A 132 -6.34 -10.07 71.37
CA GLU A 132 -7.37 -9.74 72.34
C GLU A 132 -8.49 -10.79 72.39
N PHE A 133 -8.96 -11.27 71.23
CA PHE A 133 -9.96 -12.32 71.16
C PHE A 133 -9.47 -13.64 71.75
N VAL A 134 -8.22 -14.03 71.49
CA VAL A 134 -7.59 -15.20 72.09
C VAL A 134 -7.49 -15.04 73.61
N LEU A 135 -7.10 -13.86 74.09
CA LEU A 135 -7.03 -13.56 75.52
C LEU A 135 -8.40 -13.68 76.20
N ILE A 136 -9.46 -13.13 75.58
CA ILE A 136 -10.84 -13.24 76.08
C ILE A 136 -11.29 -14.71 76.11
N LYS A 137 -10.96 -15.48 75.07
CA LYS A 137 -11.28 -16.91 75.01
C LYS A 137 -10.56 -17.71 76.11
N SER A 138 -9.29 -17.39 76.39
CA SER A 138 -8.53 -17.99 77.49
C SER A 138 -9.15 -17.67 78.85
N LYS A 139 -9.50 -16.41 79.12
CA LYS A 139 -10.20 -16.00 80.36
C LYS A 139 -11.57 -16.68 80.52
N ASN A 140 -12.33 -16.83 79.45
CA ASN A 140 -13.61 -17.55 79.47
C ASN A 140 -13.41 -19.06 79.76
N ASN A 141 -12.25 -19.62 79.39
CA ASN A 141 -11.92 -21.01 79.66
C ASN A 141 -11.47 -21.27 81.11
N GLU A 142 -10.84 -20.28 81.76
CA GLU A 142 -10.42 -20.32 83.17
C GLU A 142 -11.60 -20.29 84.16
N LEU A 143 -12.78 -19.84 83.72
CA LEU A 143 -13.99 -19.85 84.54
C LEU A 143 -14.54 -21.28 84.72
N LEU A 144 -15.23 -21.49 85.85
CA LEU A 144 -15.98 -22.72 86.13
C LEU A 144 -16.98 -23.01 85.00
N GLU A 145 -17.18 -24.29 84.69
CA GLU A 145 -17.95 -24.76 83.53
C GLU A 145 -19.39 -24.21 83.47
N MET A 146 -19.98 -23.89 84.63
CA MET A 146 -21.31 -23.30 84.77
C MET A 146 -21.40 -21.82 84.38
N HIS A 147 -20.27 -21.10 84.34
CA HIS A 147 -20.19 -19.66 84.02
C HIS A 147 -19.52 -19.38 82.67
N ARG A 148 -19.11 -20.42 81.94
CA ARG A 148 -18.49 -20.28 80.62
C ARG A 148 -19.53 -19.85 79.58
N LEU A 149 -19.23 -18.80 78.83
CA LEU A 149 -20.06 -18.37 77.69
C LEU A 149 -19.92 -19.37 76.53
N SER A 150 -21.05 -19.81 75.97
CA SER A 150 -21.09 -20.62 74.74
C SER A 150 -20.70 -19.80 73.51
N GLY A 151 -20.19 -20.44 72.46
CA GLY A 151 -19.76 -19.78 71.22
C GLY A 151 -20.82 -18.86 70.61
N ASN A 152 -22.09 -19.26 70.67
CA ASN A 152 -23.22 -18.46 70.15
C ASN A 152 -23.44 -17.15 70.94
N ASN A 153 -23.06 -17.11 72.22
CA ASN A 153 -23.18 -15.90 73.05
C ASN A 153 -21.97 -14.96 72.89
N LEU A 154 -20.88 -15.45 72.28
CA LEU A 154 -19.68 -14.67 71.95
C LEU A 154 -19.75 -14.08 70.54
N GLU A 155 -20.68 -14.56 69.70
CA GLU A 155 -20.94 -13.99 68.39
C GLU A 155 -21.70 -12.68 68.50
N MET A 156 -21.36 -11.72 67.63
CA MET A 156 -22.14 -10.48 67.51
C MET A 156 -23.56 -10.77 67.04
N ASP A 157 -24.51 -9.97 67.54
CA ASP A 157 -25.92 -10.03 67.16
C ASP A 157 -26.09 -10.09 65.63
N PRO A 158 -26.87 -11.06 65.10
CA PRO A 158 -27.14 -11.19 63.67
C PRO A 158 -27.63 -9.90 63.00
N ASP A 159 -28.39 -9.04 63.69
CA ASP A 159 -28.93 -7.82 63.08
C ASP A 159 -27.86 -6.73 62.96
N ILE A 160 -27.00 -6.58 63.97
CA ILE A 160 -25.81 -5.70 63.90
C ILE A 160 -24.86 -6.17 62.79
N ARG A 161 -24.70 -7.49 62.62
CA ARG A 161 -23.87 -8.07 61.56
C ARG A 161 -24.42 -7.70 60.17
N LYS A 162 -25.75 -7.78 59.97
CA LYS A 162 -26.38 -7.37 58.71
C LYS A 162 -26.20 -5.88 58.44
N ASP A 163 -26.39 -5.04 59.44
CA ASP A 163 -26.22 -3.58 59.30
C ASP A 163 -24.77 -3.22 58.91
N LEU A 164 -23.77 -3.86 59.53
CA LEU A 164 -22.37 -3.70 59.15
C LEU A 164 -22.06 -4.19 57.72
N HIS A 165 -22.70 -5.27 57.29
CA HIS A 165 -22.56 -5.75 55.91
C HIS A 165 -23.16 -4.76 54.90
N LEU A 166 -24.36 -4.22 55.19
CA LEU A 166 -24.98 -3.19 54.36
C LEU A 166 -24.11 -1.93 54.29
N GLU A 167 -23.61 -1.44 55.43
CA GLU A 167 -22.73 -0.27 55.45
C GLU A 167 -21.42 -0.52 54.67
N HIS A 168 -20.87 -1.72 54.76
CA HIS A 168 -19.69 -2.13 53.99
C HIS A 168 -19.99 -2.19 52.48
N GLU A 169 -21.14 -2.73 52.09
CA GLU A 169 -21.61 -2.75 50.70
C GLU A 169 -21.81 -1.33 50.16
N ASP A 170 -22.41 -0.44 50.93
CA ASP A 170 -22.58 0.98 50.56
C ASP A 170 -21.23 1.67 50.37
N LYS A 171 -20.28 1.48 51.27
CA LYS A 171 -18.91 1.99 51.11
C LYS A 171 -18.22 1.43 49.86
N LEU A 172 -18.40 0.15 49.58
CA LEU A 172 -17.89 -0.48 48.36
C LEU A 172 -18.54 0.09 47.09
N THR A 173 -19.84 0.33 47.08
CA THR A 173 -20.52 0.90 45.91
C THR A 173 -20.07 2.33 45.65
N ILE A 174 -19.88 3.13 46.71
CA ILE A 174 -19.33 4.49 46.61
C ILE A 174 -17.90 4.44 46.07
N GLN A 175 -17.03 3.58 46.61
CA GLN A 175 -15.65 3.43 46.14
C GLN A 175 -15.60 2.97 44.67
N LYS A 176 -16.43 2.01 44.29
CA LYS A 176 -16.58 1.58 42.88
C LYS A 176 -17.03 2.73 41.98
N ARG A 177 -17.95 3.59 42.44
CA ARG A 177 -18.41 4.76 41.70
C ARG A 177 -17.30 5.79 41.51
N ILE A 178 -16.49 6.06 42.54
CA ILE A 178 -15.34 6.97 42.47
C ILE A 178 -14.29 6.41 41.48
N MET A 179 -13.98 5.12 41.57
CA MET A 179 -12.99 4.48 40.69
C MET A 179 -13.53 4.14 39.30
N ALA A 180 -14.84 4.30 39.05
CA ALA A 180 -15.49 3.89 37.81
C ALA A 180 -14.83 4.56 36.59
N TRP A 181 -14.59 5.87 36.66
CA TRP A 181 -13.99 6.62 35.55
C TRP A 181 -12.55 6.17 35.26
N GLU A 182 -11.71 6.02 36.28
CA GLU A 182 -10.32 5.59 36.09
C GLU A 182 -10.25 4.16 35.55
N SER A 183 -11.11 3.27 36.07
CA SER A 183 -11.17 1.88 35.61
C SER A 183 -11.63 1.78 34.15
N GLU A 184 -12.68 2.50 33.73
CA GLU A 184 -13.14 2.55 32.34
C GLU A 184 -12.11 3.25 31.44
N LYS A 185 -11.44 4.30 31.90
CA LYS A 185 -10.34 4.93 31.14
C LYS A 185 -9.22 3.94 30.87
N CYS A 186 -8.75 3.23 31.89
CA CYS A 186 -7.70 2.21 31.76
C CYS A 186 -8.14 1.07 30.84
N LYS A 187 -9.39 0.62 30.97
CA LYS A 187 -9.99 -0.42 30.13
C LYS A 187 -10.08 0.02 28.67
N MET A 188 -10.58 1.23 28.40
CA MET A 188 -10.68 1.78 27.05
C MET A 188 -9.30 2.00 26.42
N LEU A 189 -8.31 2.44 27.19
CA LEU A 189 -6.93 2.55 26.72
C LEU A 189 -6.35 1.18 26.39
N TYR A 190 -6.56 0.19 27.27
CA TYR A 190 -6.17 -1.19 27.03
C TYR A 190 -6.80 -1.74 25.76
N GLU A 191 -8.11 -1.58 25.57
CA GLU A 191 -8.83 -2.02 24.37
C GLU A 191 -8.33 -1.31 23.10
N LYS A 192 -8.04 -0.01 23.17
CA LYS A 192 -7.46 0.73 22.04
C LYS A 192 -6.09 0.16 21.67
N LEU A 193 -5.21 -0.03 22.65
CA LEU A 193 -3.88 -0.61 22.45
C LEU A 193 -3.95 -2.05 21.92
N GLU A 194 -4.88 -2.85 22.44
CA GLU A 194 -5.11 -4.22 22.00
C GLU A 194 -5.61 -4.27 20.56
N LYS A 195 -6.54 -3.37 20.19
CA LYS A 195 -7.04 -3.21 18.82
C LYS A 195 -5.95 -2.80 17.84
N THR A 196 -5.13 -1.80 18.17
CA THR A 196 -4.09 -1.32 17.24
C THR A 196 -2.89 -2.27 17.11
N TYR A 197 -2.51 -2.98 18.19
CA TYR A 197 -1.23 -3.71 18.19
C TYR A 197 -1.34 -5.24 18.28
N LYS A 198 -2.42 -5.79 18.86
CA LYS A 198 -2.55 -7.25 19.12
C LYS A 198 -3.61 -7.93 18.27
N LEU A 199 -4.79 -7.33 18.05
CA LEU A 199 -5.93 -7.99 17.40
C LEU A 199 -5.66 -8.40 15.93
N ASP A 200 -4.90 -7.56 15.24
CA ASP A 200 -4.48 -7.81 13.85
C ASP A 200 -3.29 -8.78 13.76
N LEU A 201 -2.69 -9.18 14.88
CA LEU A 201 -1.58 -10.12 14.88
C LEU A 201 -2.10 -11.55 14.81
N GLU A 202 -1.59 -12.33 13.86
CA GLU A 202 -1.83 -13.77 13.80
C GLU A 202 -0.71 -14.54 14.49
N GLU A 203 0.54 -14.13 14.26
CA GLU A 203 1.72 -14.78 14.84
C GLU A 203 2.73 -13.74 15.33
N THR A 204 3.23 -13.94 16.56
CA THR A 204 4.26 -13.12 17.21
C THR A 204 5.66 -13.47 16.74
N LEU A 205 6.59 -12.54 16.95
CA LEU A 205 8.01 -12.79 16.74
C LEU A 205 8.53 -13.70 17.86
N ASP A 206 8.98 -14.89 17.48
CA ASP A 206 9.60 -15.90 18.31
C ASP A 206 10.96 -16.28 17.71
N TYR A 207 11.84 -16.85 18.54
CA TYR A 207 13.15 -17.35 18.12
C TYR A 207 13.38 -18.78 18.59
N LEU A 208 14.24 -19.48 17.85
CA LEU A 208 14.69 -20.83 18.14
C LEU A 208 16.21 -20.82 18.18
N LYS A 209 16.78 -21.09 19.36
CA LYS A 209 18.23 -21.20 19.56
C LYS A 209 18.74 -22.51 18.96
N PHE A 210 19.98 -22.57 18.49
CA PHE A 210 20.67 -23.85 18.29
C PHE A 210 20.99 -24.50 19.65
N PHE A 211 21.41 -25.76 19.67
CA PHE A 211 21.90 -26.39 20.89
C PHE A 211 23.40 -26.15 21.08
N ASN A 212 24.19 -26.37 20.04
CA ASN A 212 25.65 -26.29 20.12
C ASN A 212 26.21 -24.90 19.76
N VAL A 213 25.44 -24.09 19.04
CA VAL A 213 25.87 -22.77 18.53
C VAL A 213 25.10 -21.65 19.22
N ASP A 214 25.77 -20.55 19.55
CA ASP A 214 25.13 -19.32 20.02
C ASP A 214 24.56 -18.50 18.85
N SER A 215 23.68 -19.13 18.07
CA SER A 215 22.89 -18.47 17.02
C SER A 215 21.41 -18.70 17.27
N ASN A 216 20.57 -17.88 16.63
CA ASN A 216 19.13 -17.91 16.76
C ASN A 216 18.48 -17.74 15.38
N VAL A 217 17.50 -18.57 15.08
CA VAL A 217 16.62 -18.37 13.92
C VAL A 217 15.31 -17.78 14.40
N TYR A 218 14.90 -16.66 13.81
CA TYR A 218 13.63 -16.00 14.12
C TYR A 218 12.53 -16.38 13.12
N ASN A 219 11.28 -16.46 13.57
CA ASN A 219 10.13 -16.58 12.68
C ASN A 219 9.73 -15.20 12.08
N TYR A 220 8.67 -15.15 11.28
CA TYR A 220 8.10 -13.91 10.77
C TYR A 220 6.94 -13.43 11.64
N ARG A 221 6.89 -12.14 11.95
CA ARG A 221 5.67 -11.51 12.47
C ARG A 221 4.62 -11.43 11.35
N ILE A 222 3.44 -12.00 11.57
CA ILE A 222 2.35 -12.02 10.58
C ILE A 222 1.14 -11.25 11.12
N THR A 223 0.67 -10.29 10.33
CA THR A 223 -0.63 -9.64 10.52
C THR A 223 -1.68 -10.34 9.67
N LYS A 224 -2.91 -10.46 10.20
CA LYS A 224 -4.06 -10.98 9.47
C LYS A 224 -4.25 -10.17 8.19
N LEU A 225 -4.49 -10.86 7.09
CA LEU A 225 -4.86 -10.20 5.83
C LEU A 225 -6.21 -9.50 6.01
N PRO A 226 -6.34 -8.21 5.69
CA PRO A 226 -7.62 -7.52 5.82
C PRO A 226 -8.67 -8.15 4.90
N ASP A 227 -9.89 -8.28 5.42
CA ASP A 227 -11.02 -8.94 4.74
C ASP A 227 -11.30 -8.42 3.34
N ASN A 228 -11.02 -7.14 3.08
CA ASN A 228 -11.19 -6.50 1.77
C ASN A 228 -10.32 -7.16 0.67
N ILE A 229 -9.13 -7.64 1.03
CA ILE A 229 -8.19 -8.32 0.13
C ILE A 229 -8.60 -9.79 -0.10
N ILE A 230 -9.25 -10.39 0.90
CA ILE A 230 -9.78 -11.75 0.84
C ILE A 230 -11.06 -11.77 -0.03
N LYS A 231 -11.94 -10.77 0.14
CA LYS A 231 -13.24 -10.66 -0.53
C LYS A 231 -13.15 -10.18 -1.98
N SER A 232 -12.15 -9.38 -2.36
CA SER A 232 -12.00 -8.82 -3.73
C SER A 232 -11.92 -9.88 -4.84
N ARG A 233 -11.60 -11.14 -4.50
CA ARG A 233 -11.54 -12.24 -5.47
C ARG A 233 -12.90 -12.87 -5.79
N LYS A 234 -13.93 -12.68 -4.94
CA LYS A 234 -15.26 -13.29 -5.15
C LYS A 234 -16.10 -12.53 -6.17
N THR A 235 -15.82 -11.26 -6.40
CA THR A 235 -16.40 -10.49 -7.50
C THR A 235 -15.53 -10.68 -8.74
N LYS A 236 -15.80 -11.73 -9.53
CA LYS A 236 -15.45 -11.65 -10.96
C LYS A 236 -16.11 -10.37 -11.48
N PRO A 237 -15.37 -9.41 -12.06
CA PRO A 237 -16.02 -8.29 -12.71
C PRO A 237 -16.82 -8.91 -13.87
N THR A 238 -18.14 -8.85 -13.76
CA THR A 238 -19.04 -9.26 -14.83
C THR A 238 -18.66 -8.42 -16.04
N LEU A 239 -18.03 -9.06 -17.03
CA LEU A 239 -17.66 -8.50 -18.34
C LEU A 239 -18.80 -7.75 -19.03
N GLN A 240 -20.04 -7.90 -18.56
CA GLN A 240 -21.24 -7.25 -19.08
C GLN A 240 -21.24 -5.72 -18.94
N HIS A 241 -20.64 -5.11 -17.89
CA HIS A 241 -20.74 -3.64 -17.73
C HIS A 241 -19.67 -2.85 -18.51
N ARG A 242 -18.56 -3.50 -18.90
CA ARG A 242 -17.52 -2.87 -19.74
C ARG A 242 -17.80 -3.05 -21.23
N MET A 243 -18.45 -4.16 -21.61
CA MET A 243 -18.90 -4.38 -23.00
C MET A 243 -20.00 -3.40 -23.44
N THR A 244 -20.81 -2.86 -22.52
CA THR A 244 -21.87 -1.89 -22.84
C THR A 244 -21.36 -0.46 -23.08
N MET A 245 -20.25 -0.06 -22.48
CA MET A 245 -19.64 1.26 -22.74
C MET A 245 -18.73 1.23 -23.98
N GLN A 246 -17.99 0.15 -24.16
CA GLN A 246 -17.11 -0.04 -25.32
C GLN A 246 -17.89 -0.33 -26.60
N SER A 247 -19.07 -0.97 -26.53
CA SER A 247 -19.94 -1.14 -27.70
C SER A 247 -20.54 0.19 -28.20
N LYS A 248 -20.87 1.12 -27.30
CA LYS A 248 -21.38 2.47 -27.65
C LYS A 248 -20.32 3.29 -28.42
N ILE A 249 -19.08 3.28 -27.94
CA ILE A 249 -17.94 3.99 -28.58
C ILE A 249 -17.55 3.31 -29.91
N SER A 250 -17.63 1.98 -29.99
CA SER A 250 -17.33 1.22 -31.23
C SER A 250 -18.39 1.43 -32.31
N GLN A 251 -19.67 1.52 -31.93
CA GLN A 251 -20.75 1.80 -32.87
C GLN A 251 -20.68 3.23 -33.42
N GLN A 252 -20.36 4.22 -32.59
CA GLN A 252 -20.16 5.61 -33.05
C GLN A 252 -18.97 5.75 -34.02
N ASN A 253 -17.85 5.08 -33.76
CA ASN A 253 -16.68 5.11 -34.65
C ASN A 253 -16.88 4.32 -35.96
N SER A 254 -17.81 3.36 -36.00
CA SER A 254 -18.16 2.66 -37.24
C SER A 254 -19.06 3.47 -38.17
N LEU A 255 -19.88 4.39 -37.64
CA LEU A 255 -20.70 5.30 -38.46
C LEU A 255 -19.84 6.38 -39.16
N LEU A 256 -18.77 6.85 -38.53
CA LEU A 256 -17.85 7.84 -39.10
C LEU A 256 -16.94 7.27 -40.21
N LYS A 257 -16.71 5.96 -40.26
CA LYS A 257 -15.89 5.32 -41.31
C LYS A 257 -16.66 4.95 -42.58
N LEU A 258 -18.00 5.06 -42.55
CA LEU A 258 -18.87 4.80 -43.70
C LEU A 258 -19.09 6.06 -44.56
N SER A 259 -18.98 7.27 -43.98
CA SER A 259 -19.09 8.53 -44.73
C SER A 259 -17.87 8.83 -45.60
N ASP A 260 -16.67 8.43 -45.16
CA ASP A 260 -15.42 8.83 -45.82
C ASP A 260 -15.01 7.89 -46.96
N LYS A 261 -15.66 6.74 -47.12
CA LYS A 261 -15.36 5.75 -48.17
C LYS A 261 -16.24 5.81 -49.41
N GLU A 262 -17.33 6.59 -49.40
CA GLU A 262 -18.23 6.71 -50.56
C GLU A 262 -17.85 7.87 -51.52
N LEU A 263 -16.85 8.69 -51.18
CA LEU A 263 -16.46 9.87 -51.96
C LEU A 263 -15.16 9.70 -52.79
N THR A 264 -14.47 8.55 -52.75
CA THR A 264 -13.14 8.40 -53.38
C THR A 264 -12.99 7.24 -54.39
N GLU A 265 -14.07 6.66 -54.92
CA GLU A 265 -14.00 5.59 -55.95
C GLU A 265 -14.86 5.86 -57.20
N LYS A 266 -14.99 7.13 -57.63
CA LYS A 266 -15.54 7.48 -58.95
C LYS A 266 -14.69 8.48 -59.70
N SER A 267 -13.46 8.09 -60.02
CA SER A 267 -12.71 8.66 -61.13
C SER A 267 -11.64 7.67 -61.55
N GLU A 268 -11.99 6.80 -62.52
CA GLU A 268 -11.12 6.20 -63.54
C GLU A 268 -11.73 4.89 -64.03
N THR A 269 -12.51 4.98 -65.10
CA THR A 269 -12.38 4.15 -66.33
C THR A 269 -13.55 4.48 -67.25
N ILE A 270 -13.31 5.40 -68.17
CA ILE A 270 -14.04 5.52 -69.43
C ILE A 270 -13.28 4.64 -70.43
N LYS A 271 -13.98 3.69 -71.06
CA LYS A 271 -13.90 3.37 -72.49
C LYS A 271 -14.95 2.32 -72.89
N GLU A 272 -15.71 2.71 -73.93
CA GLU A 272 -16.31 1.88 -74.99
C GLU A 272 -17.46 0.92 -74.56
N ASP A 273 -18.70 0.98 -75.07
CA ASP A 273 -19.21 1.40 -76.38
C ASP A 273 -20.69 1.85 -76.35
N GLU A 274 -21.02 2.82 -77.20
CA GLU A 274 -22.36 3.01 -77.80
C GLU A 274 -22.66 1.79 -78.70
N GLU A 275 -23.84 1.18 -78.80
CA GLU A 275 -25.15 1.72 -79.15
C GLU A 275 -26.12 0.50 -79.15
N THR A 276 -27.38 0.67 -78.80
CA THR A 276 -28.53 0.28 -79.64
C THR A 276 -29.83 0.58 -78.91
N THR A 277 -30.62 1.41 -79.57
CA THR A 277 -31.94 1.86 -79.17
C THR A 277 -32.96 0.72 -79.19
N THR A 278 -33.75 0.56 -78.12
CA THR A 278 -35.14 0.09 -78.27
C THR A 278 -36.05 0.83 -77.29
N LYS A 279 -37.04 1.53 -77.84
CA LYS A 279 -38.14 2.15 -77.10
C LYS A 279 -38.98 1.05 -76.46
N PHE A 280 -39.13 1.06 -75.13
CA PHE A 280 -40.20 0.31 -74.47
C PHE A 280 -40.99 1.22 -73.53
N LYS A 281 -42.24 1.46 -73.90
CA LYS A 281 -43.30 2.00 -73.04
C LYS A 281 -43.67 0.91 -72.02
N GLY A 282 -43.36 1.14 -70.75
CA GLY A 282 -43.77 0.29 -69.63
C GLY A 282 -43.43 1.00 -68.32
N GLY A 283 -44.39 1.11 -67.41
CA GLY A 283 -44.28 1.95 -66.21
C GLY A 283 -43.04 1.64 -65.37
N VAL A 284 -42.34 2.69 -64.94
CA VAL A 284 -41.13 2.67 -64.10
C VAL A 284 -41.29 1.78 -62.86
N LYS A 285 -42.53 1.58 -62.39
CA LYS A 285 -42.86 0.76 -61.21
C LYS A 285 -42.61 -0.75 -61.41
N ASP A 286 -42.99 -1.32 -62.56
CA ASP A 286 -42.89 -2.78 -62.81
C ASP A 286 -41.44 -3.23 -63.05
N VAL A 287 -40.61 -2.33 -63.61
CA VAL A 287 -39.18 -2.57 -63.84
C VAL A 287 -38.41 -2.53 -62.51
N ILE A 288 -38.78 -1.61 -61.61
CA ILE A 288 -38.21 -1.53 -60.26
C ILE A 288 -38.61 -2.76 -59.44
N GLU A 289 -39.88 -3.18 -59.51
CA GLU A 289 -40.38 -4.31 -58.72
C GLU A 289 -39.77 -5.64 -59.17
N LYS A 290 -39.64 -5.88 -60.49
CA LYS A 290 -38.90 -7.04 -61.04
C LYS A 290 -37.41 -7.00 -60.71
N SER A 291 -36.78 -5.82 -60.66
CA SER A 291 -35.37 -5.68 -60.28
C SER A 291 -35.14 -6.00 -58.79
N ILE A 292 -36.06 -5.55 -57.91
CA ILE A 292 -36.05 -5.86 -56.48
C ILE A 292 -36.27 -7.37 -56.25
N GLU A 293 -37.20 -7.98 -56.97
CA GLU A 293 -37.47 -9.42 -56.84
C GLU A 293 -36.31 -10.27 -57.37
N ALA A 294 -35.68 -9.87 -58.47
CA ALA A 294 -34.46 -10.50 -58.98
C ALA A 294 -33.28 -10.36 -57.99
N HIS A 295 -33.17 -9.22 -57.31
CA HIS A 295 -32.15 -9.01 -56.29
C HIS A 295 -32.40 -9.87 -55.04
N LYS A 296 -33.67 -10.02 -54.60
CA LYS A 296 -34.07 -10.93 -53.52
C LYS A 296 -33.75 -12.40 -53.86
N ARG A 297 -34.10 -12.87 -55.06
CA ARG A 297 -33.77 -14.23 -55.52
C ARG A 297 -32.26 -14.47 -55.59
N LYS A 298 -31.47 -13.51 -56.07
CA LYS A 298 -30.00 -13.60 -56.06
C LYS A 298 -29.43 -13.64 -54.65
N LYS A 299 -30.02 -12.92 -53.69
CA LYS A 299 -29.64 -12.96 -52.27
C LYS A 299 -29.93 -14.33 -51.65
N GLU A 300 -31.10 -14.91 -51.92
CA GLU A 300 -31.47 -16.24 -51.45
C GLU A 300 -30.57 -17.34 -52.03
N ILE A 301 -30.22 -17.27 -53.32
CA ILE A 301 -29.28 -18.22 -53.94
C ILE A 301 -27.88 -18.09 -53.30
N ARG A 302 -27.39 -16.87 -53.05
CA ARG A 302 -26.12 -16.66 -52.34
C ARG A 302 -26.18 -17.21 -50.92
N GLN A 303 -27.32 -17.09 -50.25
CA GLN A 303 -27.49 -17.57 -48.88
C GLN A 303 -27.60 -19.10 -48.81
N LYS A 304 -28.32 -19.74 -49.75
CA LYS A 304 -28.32 -21.20 -49.90
C LYS A 304 -26.93 -21.74 -50.21
N ARG A 305 -26.24 -21.12 -51.18
CA ARG A 305 -24.87 -21.49 -51.54
C ARG A 305 -23.91 -21.30 -50.35
N LYS A 306 -24.08 -20.24 -49.56
CA LYS A 306 -23.32 -20.04 -48.33
C LYS A 306 -23.58 -21.15 -47.31
N ASN A 307 -24.84 -21.50 -47.08
CA ASN A 307 -25.21 -22.58 -46.15
C ASN A 307 -24.70 -23.96 -46.62
N GLU A 308 -24.75 -24.24 -47.92
CA GLU A 308 -24.17 -25.45 -48.52
C GLU A 308 -22.65 -25.48 -48.36
N TRP A 309 -21.99 -24.32 -48.53
CA TRP A 309 -20.56 -24.17 -48.31
C TRP A 309 -20.18 -24.37 -46.85
N ASP A 310 -20.94 -23.78 -45.92
CA ASP A 310 -20.77 -23.95 -44.48
C ASP A 310 -20.98 -25.41 -44.05
N ALA A 311 -21.96 -26.12 -44.64
CA ALA A 311 -22.19 -27.54 -44.41
C ALA A 311 -21.06 -28.44 -44.97
N LEU A 312 -20.51 -28.10 -46.14
CA LEU A 312 -19.34 -28.78 -46.72
C LEU A 312 -18.09 -28.56 -45.87
N PHE A 313 -17.88 -27.35 -45.36
CA PHE A 313 -16.77 -27.04 -44.44
C PHE A 313 -16.91 -27.75 -43.10
N ALA A 314 -18.13 -27.88 -42.57
CA ALA A 314 -18.38 -28.63 -41.35
C ALA A 314 -18.12 -30.14 -41.50
N LYS A 315 -18.31 -30.69 -42.71
CA LYS A 315 -18.06 -32.12 -43.02
C LYS A 315 -16.60 -32.42 -43.38
N LYS A 316 -15.78 -31.39 -43.58
CA LYS A 316 -14.35 -31.55 -43.84
C LYS A 316 -13.63 -31.83 -42.52
N GLU A 317 -13.31 -33.10 -42.26
CA GLU A 317 -12.44 -33.47 -41.15
C GLU A 317 -11.07 -32.80 -41.33
N ILE A 318 -10.64 -32.07 -40.31
CA ILE A 318 -9.39 -31.29 -40.34
C ILE A 318 -8.23 -32.26 -40.13
N ILE A 319 -7.68 -32.80 -41.23
CA ILE A 319 -6.57 -33.76 -41.22
C ILE A 319 -5.20 -33.12 -40.91
N ASN A 320 -5.14 -31.81 -40.66
CA ASN A 320 -3.93 -31.16 -40.15
C ASN A 320 -4.29 -30.23 -39.01
N LYS A 321 -4.31 -30.78 -37.78
CA LYS A 321 -4.34 -29.97 -36.57
C LYS A 321 -2.91 -29.50 -36.34
N ASP A 322 -2.56 -28.35 -36.92
CA ASP A 322 -1.29 -27.68 -36.67
C ASP A 322 -0.99 -27.69 -35.17
N ASN A 323 0.25 -28.04 -34.80
CA ASN A 323 0.65 -28.12 -33.40
C ASN A 323 0.30 -26.78 -32.71
N PRO A 324 -0.41 -26.78 -31.57
CA PRO A 324 -0.83 -25.54 -30.88
C PRO A 324 0.34 -24.60 -30.58
N GLN A 325 1.56 -25.13 -30.43
CA GLN A 325 2.77 -24.32 -30.26
C GLN A 325 3.14 -23.55 -31.54
N ASP A 326 3.01 -24.18 -32.71
CA ASP A 326 3.34 -23.57 -34.00
C ASP A 326 2.28 -22.52 -34.39
N VAL A 327 1.01 -22.77 -34.09
CA VAL A 327 -0.06 -21.78 -34.28
C VAL A 327 0.18 -20.54 -33.41
N GLU A 328 0.59 -20.74 -32.15
CA GLU A 328 0.90 -19.64 -31.24
C GLU A 328 2.18 -18.90 -31.66
N ALA A 329 3.20 -19.63 -32.13
CA ALA A 329 4.41 -19.04 -32.69
C ALA A 329 4.14 -18.22 -33.95
N ILE A 330 3.30 -18.72 -34.87
CA ILE A 330 2.87 -17.99 -36.06
C ILE A 330 2.03 -16.76 -35.68
N ARG A 331 1.18 -16.86 -34.65
CA ARG A 331 0.41 -15.73 -34.13
C ARG A 331 1.33 -14.64 -33.56
N LEU A 332 2.30 -15.03 -32.74
CA LEU A 332 3.31 -14.12 -32.18
C LEU A 332 4.19 -13.51 -33.27
N ALA A 333 4.61 -14.32 -34.25
CA ALA A 333 5.39 -13.86 -35.40
C ALA A 333 4.58 -12.85 -36.23
N ARG A 334 3.31 -13.14 -36.58
CA ARG A 334 2.44 -12.20 -37.31
C ARG A 334 2.25 -10.87 -36.57
N LEU A 335 2.22 -10.89 -35.24
CA LEU A 335 2.08 -9.68 -34.41
C LEU A 335 3.38 -8.87 -34.30
N ASN A 336 4.54 -9.53 -34.41
CA ASN A 336 5.85 -8.94 -34.15
C ASN A 336 6.73 -8.77 -35.40
N ILE A 337 6.34 -9.33 -36.55
CA ILE A 337 7.11 -9.24 -37.80
C ILE A 337 7.21 -7.78 -38.24
N GLY A 338 8.44 -7.33 -38.51
CA GLY A 338 8.74 -5.98 -39.02
C GLY A 338 8.53 -4.83 -38.03
N ASN A 339 8.21 -5.11 -36.76
CA ASN A 339 7.85 -4.07 -35.80
C ASN A 339 8.94 -3.86 -34.75
N TYR A 340 10.01 -3.17 -35.14
CA TYR A 340 11.01 -2.65 -34.20
C TYR A 340 10.42 -1.43 -33.49
N LYS A 341 9.58 -1.70 -32.49
CA LYS A 341 8.97 -0.68 -31.64
C LYS A 341 10.04 -0.05 -30.76
N LEU A 342 10.77 0.93 -31.29
CA LEU A 342 11.59 1.81 -30.47
C LEU A 342 10.63 2.56 -29.53
N LYS A 343 10.79 2.37 -28.21
CA LYS A 343 9.94 3.04 -27.19
C LYS A 343 10.02 4.58 -27.28
N SER A 344 11.03 5.09 -27.97
CA SER A 344 11.28 6.51 -28.26
C SER A 344 10.64 7.02 -29.55
N ALA A 345 10.05 6.17 -30.38
CA ALA A 345 9.42 6.60 -31.62
C ALA A 345 8.09 7.34 -31.35
N GLN A 346 7.84 8.44 -32.08
CA GLN A 346 6.61 9.26 -31.92
C GLN A 346 5.31 8.49 -32.22
N ASN A 347 5.38 7.44 -33.03
CA ASN A 347 4.22 6.61 -33.42
C ASN A 347 4.09 5.33 -32.56
N TYR A 348 4.83 5.22 -31.45
CA TYR A 348 4.77 4.04 -30.59
C TYR A 348 3.48 4.02 -29.77
N ILE A 349 2.60 3.06 -30.08
CA ILE A 349 1.39 2.78 -29.30
C ILE A 349 1.60 1.47 -28.55
N VAL A 350 1.46 1.52 -27.22
CA VAL A 350 1.57 0.33 -26.35
C VAL A 350 0.44 -0.66 -26.72
N PRO A 351 0.74 -1.93 -27.05
CA PRO A 351 -0.26 -2.93 -27.36
C PRO A 351 -1.24 -3.16 -26.20
N ASP A 352 -2.51 -3.42 -26.50
CA ASP A 352 -3.59 -3.50 -25.50
C ASP A 352 -3.35 -4.51 -24.37
N HIS A 353 -2.63 -5.60 -24.63
CA HIS A 353 -2.28 -6.60 -23.63
C HIS A 353 -1.15 -6.17 -22.68
N LEU A 354 -0.32 -5.21 -23.11
CA LEU A 354 0.78 -4.60 -22.34
C LEU A 354 0.36 -3.29 -21.66
N ARG A 355 -0.85 -2.77 -21.95
CA ARG A 355 -1.38 -1.59 -21.27
C ARG A 355 -1.70 -1.90 -19.81
N LEU A 356 -1.06 -1.14 -18.92
CA LEU A 356 -1.35 -1.15 -17.49
C LEU A 356 -2.75 -0.55 -17.27
N ASN A 357 -3.63 -1.31 -16.62
CA ASN A 357 -4.95 -0.83 -16.20
C ASN A 357 -4.95 -0.73 -14.68
N GLY A 358 -5.60 0.28 -14.10
CA GLY A 358 -5.60 0.52 -12.66
C GLY A 358 -6.21 -0.63 -11.87
N GLU A 359 -7.18 -1.31 -12.47
CA GLU A 359 -7.76 -2.52 -11.90
C GLU A 359 -6.81 -3.73 -11.96
N LYS A 360 -6.05 -3.87 -13.06
CA LYS A 360 -5.05 -4.95 -13.19
C LYS A 360 -3.91 -4.76 -12.19
N THR A 361 -3.35 -3.55 -12.10
CA THR A 361 -2.27 -3.23 -11.15
C THR A 361 -2.72 -3.39 -9.70
N ARG A 362 -3.97 -3.01 -9.38
CA ARG A 362 -4.56 -3.25 -8.05
C ARG A 362 -4.71 -4.74 -7.74
N ASN A 363 -5.13 -5.55 -8.71
CA ASN A 363 -5.25 -7.00 -8.52
C ASN A 363 -3.87 -7.66 -8.36
N GLU A 364 -2.86 -7.22 -9.12
CA GLU A 364 -1.48 -7.68 -8.96
C GLU A 364 -0.91 -7.33 -7.58
N LEU A 365 -1.19 -6.13 -7.05
CA LEU A 365 -0.82 -5.76 -5.67
C LEU A 365 -1.44 -6.70 -4.63
N VAL A 366 -2.72 -7.03 -4.81
CA VAL A 366 -3.44 -7.97 -3.94
C VAL A 366 -2.82 -9.38 -4.01
N ASP A 367 -2.48 -9.85 -5.20
CA ASP A 367 -1.87 -11.17 -5.39
C ASP A 367 -0.45 -11.23 -4.82
N LEU A 368 0.34 -10.17 -4.94
CA LEU A 368 1.65 -10.06 -4.30
C LEU A 368 1.53 -10.05 -2.77
N ALA A 369 0.59 -9.31 -2.20
CA ALA A 369 0.36 -9.31 -0.75
C ALA A 369 -0.01 -10.71 -0.23
N LYS A 370 -0.87 -11.44 -0.96
CA LYS A 370 -1.21 -12.84 -0.66
C LYS A 370 0.00 -13.76 -0.78
N LEU A 371 0.84 -13.55 -1.79
CA LEU A 371 2.06 -14.34 -1.99
C LEU A 371 3.02 -14.16 -0.81
N ILE A 372 3.32 -12.92 -0.41
CA ILE A 372 4.18 -12.59 0.74
C ILE A 372 3.63 -13.26 2.00
N TYR A 373 2.34 -13.08 2.28
CA TYR A 373 1.69 -13.69 3.43
C TYR A 373 1.80 -15.22 3.39
N SER A 374 1.53 -15.86 2.24
CA SER A 374 1.59 -17.32 2.10
C SER A 374 3.00 -17.87 2.32
N LYS A 375 4.04 -17.12 1.90
CA LYS A 375 5.45 -17.51 2.08
C LYS A 375 5.87 -17.40 3.54
N LYS A 376 5.52 -16.29 4.21
CA LYS A 376 5.75 -16.11 5.67
C LYS A 376 5.06 -17.21 6.47
N LYS A 377 3.78 -17.49 6.19
CA LYS A 377 3.00 -18.53 6.89
C LYS A 377 3.57 -19.93 6.68
N LYS A 378 3.99 -20.28 5.46
CA LYS A 378 4.66 -21.57 5.19
C LYS A 378 5.93 -21.71 6.02
N PHE A 379 6.78 -20.68 6.07
CA PHE A 379 8.00 -20.71 6.89
C PHE A 379 7.68 -20.88 8.38
N ASN A 380 6.72 -20.11 8.89
CA ASN A 380 6.36 -20.17 10.31
C ASN A 380 5.76 -21.53 10.72
N ASN A 381 4.99 -22.18 9.83
CA ASN A 381 4.54 -23.55 10.06
C ASN A 381 5.72 -24.52 10.23
N TYR A 382 6.74 -24.44 9.37
CA TYR A 382 7.96 -25.25 9.53
C TYR A 382 8.73 -24.91 10.81
N PHE A 383 8.80 -23.63 11.17
CA PHE A 383 9.40 -23.17 12.42
C PHE A 383 8.69 -23.76 13.65
N GLN A 384 7.35 -23.77 13.66
CA GLN A 384 6.55 -24.36 14.75
C GLN A 384 6.77 -25.88 14.87
N LEU A 385 6.88 -26.59 13.75
CA LEU A 385 7.21 -28.02 13.75
C LEU A 385 8.56 -28.28 14.43
N LEU A 386 9.59 -27.51 14.07
CA LEU A 386 10.92 -27.62 14.68
C LEU A 386 10.93 -27.17 16.15
N LYS A 387 10.12 -26.18 16.53
CA LYS A 387 9.95 -25.76 17.93
C LYS A 387 9.37 -26.90 18.78
N ASN A 388 8.37 -27.60 18.26
CA ASN A 388 7.79 -28.78 18.93
C ASN A 388 8.79 -29.93 19.00
N GLU A 389 9.50 -30.21 17.91
CA GLU A 389 10.58 -31.22 17.91
C GLU A 389 11.65 -30.90 18.96
N LYS A 390 12.06 -29.62 19.08
CA LYS A 390 13.01 -29.18 20.10
C LYS A 390 12.49 -29.43 21.51
N LYS A 391 11.20 -29.16 21.75
CA LYS A 391 10.57 -29.38 23.06
C LYS A 391 10.59 -30.86 23.44
N GLU A 392 10.30 -31.76 22.51
CA GLU A 392 10.38 -33.21 22.73
C GLU A 392 11.82 -33.66 22.97
N ILE A 393 12.80 -33.13 22.23
CA ILE A 393 14.23 -33.43 22.45
C ILE A 393 14.66 -32.97 23.85
N ILE A 394 14.27 -31.76 24.28
CA ILE A 394 14.60 -31.25 25.62
C ILE A 394 13.97 -32.15 26.69
N LYS A 395 12.71 -32.54 26.52
CA LYS A 395 12.03 -33.44 27.46
C LYS A 395 12.76 -34.78 27.57
N TYR A 396 13.07 -35.41 26.43
CA TYR A 396 13.82 -36.66 26.39
C TYR A 396 15.21 -36.52 27.02
N HIS A 397 15.93 -35.42 26.75
CA HIS A 397 17.22 -35.12 27.34
C HIS A 397 17.13 -34.96 28.86
N THR A 398 16.11 -34.27 29.37
CA THR A 398 15.90 -34.13 30.82
C THR A 398 15.57 -35.46 31.50
N GLU A 399 14.72 -36.28 30.89
CA GLU A 399 14.37 -37.60 31.42
C GLU A 399 15.60 -38.53 31.49
N LYS A 400 16.42 -38.53 30.44
CA LYS A 400 17.67 -39.33 30.40
C LYS A 400 18.75 -38.81 31.33
N ASN A 401 18.86 -37.49 31.53
CA ASN A 401 19.79 -36.95 32.52
C ASN A 401 19.39 -37.30 33.95
N ILE A 402 18.10 -37.28 34.28
CA ILE A 402 17.62 -37.74 35.60
C ILE A 402 17.93 -39.23 35.81
N GLU A 403 17.76 -40.06 34.77
CA GLU A 403 18.14 -41.47 34.82
C GLU A 403 19.64 -41.63 35.09
N ILE A 404 20.50 -40.89 34.37
CA ILE A 404 21.95 -40.89 34.59
C ILE A 404 22.30 -40.42 36.01
N ASP A 405 21.70 -39.34 36.50
CA ASP A 405 21.97 -38.77 37.82
C ASP A 405 21.58 -39.75 38.95
N ASN A 406 20.41 -40.39 38.85
CA ASN A 406 19.97 -41.41 39.82
C ASN A 406 20.94 -42.58 39.87
N ASN A 407 21.39 -43.05 38.71
CA ASN A 407 22.33 -44.15 38.64
C ASN A 407 23.73 -43.75 39.13
N ASN A 408 24.17 -42.51 38.91
CA ASN A 408 25.42 -41.98 39.49
C ASN A 408 25.36 -41.93 41.03
N VAL A 409 24.19 -41.64 41.62
CA VAL A 409 23.98 -41.72 43.07
C VAL A 409 24.10 -43.16 43.57
N GLU A 410 23.57 -44.14 42.84
CA GLU A 410 23.73 -45.56 43.18
C GLU A 410 25.19 -46.02 43.08
N ILE A 411 25.92 -45.58 42.04
CA ILE A 411 27.36 -45.82 41.90
C ILE A 411 28.15 -45.25 43.08
N ASN A 412 27.87 -44.00 43.47
CA ASN A 412 28.56 -43.37 44.58
C ASN A 412 28.31 -44.10 45.91
N LYS A 413 27.12 -44.70 46.09
CA LYS A 413 26.83 -45.57 47.24
C LYS A 413 27.64 -46.88 47.21
N ILE A 414 27.83 -47.48 46.04
CA ILE A 414 28.65 -48.71 45.88
C ILE A 414 30.12 -48.41 46.16
N LEU A 415 30.65 -47.31 45.60
CA LEU A 415 32.04 -46.86 45.81
C LEU A 415 32.35 -46.50 47.27
N SER A 416 31.35 -46.10 48.05
CA SER A 416 31.52 -45.78 49.48
C SER A 416 31.66 -47.00 50.40
N LYS A 417 31.51 -48.24 49.88
CA LYS A 417 31.73 -49.47 50.66
C LYS A 417 33.20 -49.90 50.53
N GLU A 418 33.91 -49.98 51.66
CA GLU A 418 35.38 -50.17 51.73
C GLU A 418 35.91 -51.51 51.16
N ASN A 419 35.06 -52.46 50.77
CA ASN A 419 35.46 -53.73 50.17
C ASN A 419 34.83 -53.88 48.77
N SER A 420 35.51 -53.35 47.74
CA SER A 420 35.16 -53.59 46.33
C SER A 420 35.36 -55.07 45.99
N SER A 421 34.30 -55.76 45.56
CA SER A 421 34.41 -57.10 44.97
C SER A 421 34.69 -56.98 43.46
N VAL A 422 35.37 -57.95 42.86
CA VAL A 422 35.57 -58.02 41.38
C VAL A 422 34.24 -57.99 40.61
N SER A 423 33.14 -58.37 41.27
CA SER A 423 31.80 -58.26 40.69
C SER A 423 31.33 -56.81 40.59
N ASP A 424 31.66 -55.94 41.56
CA ASP A 424 31.24 -54.54 41.62
C ASP A 424 31.91 -53.70 40.51
N ASP A 425 33.18 -53.99 40.20
CA ASP A 425 33.93 -53.34 39.11
C ASP A 425 33.31 -53.64 37.73
N ALA A 426 32.87 -54.89 37.50
CA ALA A 426 32.18 -55.27 36.26
C ALA A 426 30.79 -54.61 36.12
N TYR A 427 30.09 -54.37 37.26
CA TYR A 427 28.83 -53.62 37.27
C TYR A 427 29.04 -52.13 36.94
N LEU A 428 30.10 -51.52 37.49
CA LEU A 428 30.50 -50.14 37.21
C LEU A 428 30.83 -49.92 35.72
N GLU A 429 31.62 -50.81 35.13
CA GLU A 429 32.02 -50.70 33.71
C GLU A 429 30.83 -50.83 32.75
N LYS A 430 29.90 -51.76 33.05
CA LYS A 430 28.65 -51.92 32.29
C LYS A 430 27.78 -50.66 32.35
N PHE A 431 27.71 -50.01 33.51
CA PHE A 431 26.93 -48.80 33.69
C PHE A 431 27.55 -47.59 32.95
N ASN A 432 28.87 -47.42 33.06
CA ASN A 432 29.60 -46.37 32.34
C ASN A 432 29.42 -46.51 30.83
N HIS A 433 29.51 -47.75 30.31
CA HIS A 433 29.26 -48.01 28.90
C HIS A 433 27.80 -47.70 28.48
N GLN A 434 26.81 -47.98 29.34
CA GLN A 434 25.42 -47.61 29.09
C GLN A 434 25.22 -46.08 29.07
N SER A 435 25.80 -45.35 30.02
CA SER A 435 25.76 -43.90 30.09
C SER A 435 26.45 -43.24 28.89
N GLU A 436 27.62 -43.74 28.48
CA GLU A 436 28.28 -43.29 27.27
C GLU A 436 27.43 -43.50 26.01
N LYS A 437 26.74 -44.64 25.92
CA LYS A 437 25.86 -44.94 24.78
C LYS A 437 24.69 -43.97 24.72
N ILE A 438 24.09 -43.65 25.87
CA ILE A 438 23.00 -42.66 25.97
C ILE A 438 23.51 -41.28 25.57
N ASN A 439 24.66 -40.85 26.10
CA ASN A 439 25.26 -39.55 25.77
C ASN A 439 25.61 -39.44 24.28
N LYS A 440 26.25 -40.48 23.69
CA LYS A 440 26.54 -40.52 22.24
C LYS A 440 25.27 -40.41 21.41
N PHE A 441 24.18 -41.07 21.82
CA PHE A 441 22.89 -40.97 21.15
C PHE A 441 22.27 -39.57 21.27
N LEU A 442 22.30 -38.97 22.46
CA LEU A 442 21.80 -37.61 22.69
C LEU A 442 22.58 -36.57 21.87
N THR A 443 23.91 -36.66 21.83
CA THR A 443 24.74 -35.78 20.99
C THR A 443 24.38 -35.92 19.52
N SER A 444 24.18 -37.16 19.03
CA SER A 444 23.78 -37.41 17.64
C SER A 444 22.40 -36.80 17.31
N LEU A 445 21.45 -36.88 18.25
CA LEU A 445 20.12 -36.30 18.13
C LEU A 445 20.17 -34.76 18.07
N ILE A 446 20.97 -34.16 18.95
CA ILE A 446 21.23 -32.72 18.99
C ILE A 446 21.87 -32.25 17.67
N ASP A 447 22.90 -32.95 17.18
CA ASP A 447 23.57 -32.61 15.92
C ASP A 447 22.62 -32.74 14.72
N ALA A 448 21.75 -33.75 14.73
CA ALA A 448 20.73 -33.92 13.70
C ALA A 448 19.72 -32.77 13.70
N PHE A 449 19.34 -32.28 14.87
CA PHE A 449 18.46 -31.12 15.01
C PHE A 449 19.14 -29.83 14.57
N ASP A 450 20.37 -29.57 14.99
CA ASP A 450 21.11 -28.37 14.59
C ASP A 450 21.31 -28.35 13.06
N ARG A 451 21.57 -29.49 12.41
CA ARG A 451 21.58 -29.59 10.94
C ARG A 451 20.25 -29.21 10.29
N LYS A 452 19.11 -29.56 10.89
CA LYS A 452 17.79 -29.12 10.40
C LYS A 452 17.60 -27.62 10.58
N LEU A 453 18.13 -27.04 11.65
CA LEU A 453 18.03 -25.63 11.96
C LEU A 453 18.91 -24.77 11.03
N ILE A 454 20.10 -25.26 10.63
CA ILE A 454 20.91 -24.65 9.55
C ILE A 454 20.11 -24.61 8.24
N LYS A 455 19.44 -25.71 7.89
CA LYS A 455 18.57 -25.73 6.68
C LYS A 455 17.45 -24.70 6.79
N LEU A 456 16.85 -24.54 7.97
CA LEU A 456 15.82 -23.53 8.20
C LEU A 456 16.37 -22.12 8.04
N GLU A 457 17.58 -21.84 8.52
CA GLU A 457 18.26 -20.56 8.35
C GLU A 457 18.51 -20.24 6.86
N ILE A 458 18.97 -21.21 6.08
CA ILE A 458 19.13 -21.06 4.62
C ILE A 458 17.79 -20.74 3.96
N ILE A 459 16.74 -21.49 4.30
CA ILE A 459 15.38 -21.24 3.78
C ILE A 459 14.89 -19.86 4.20
N LYS A 460 15.22 -19.42 5.42
CA LYS A 460 14.89 -18.08 5.89
C LYS A 460 15.53 -17.02 5.02
N ASN A 461 16.85 -17.09 4.81
CA ASN A 461 17.59 -16.13 3.98
C ASN A 461 17.04 -16.08 2.55
N GLN A 462 16.71 -17.24 1.96
CA GLN A 462 16.06 -17.30 0.65
C GLN A 462 14.67 -16.64 0.68
N THR A 463 13.88 -16.90 1.72
CA THR A 463 12.54 -16.33 1.87
C THR A 463 12.59 -14.82 2.08
N ASP A 464 13.55 -14.32 2.87
CA ASP A 464 13.81 -12.90 3.08
C ASP A 464 14.15 -12.21 1.76
N LEU A 465 15.02 -12.80 0.94
CA LEU A 465 15.33 -12.30 -0.40
C LEU A 465 14.08 -12.21 -1.28
N TYR A 466 13.27 -13.26 -1.35
CA TYR A 466 12.02 -13.25 -2.12
C TYR A 466 11.01 -12.22 -1.61
N ILE A 467 10.88 -12.08 -0.29
CA ILE A 467 10.01 -11.08 0.32
C ILE A 467 10.50 -9.68 -0.05
N LYS A 468 11.81 -9.41 0.01
CA LYS A 468 12.38 -8.11 -0.38
C LYS A 468 12.12 -7.77 -1.85
N TYR A 469 12.29 -8.73 -2.76
CA TYR A 469 11.93 -8.53 -4.16
C TYR A 469 10.42 -8.26 -4.35
N ALA A 470 9.57 -8.98 -3.63
CA ALA A 470 8.13 -8.77 -3.68
C ALA A 470 7.70 -7.42 -3.08
N GLU A 471 8.34 -6.97 -2.00
CA GLU A 471 8.15 -5.65 -1.38
C GLU A 471 8.57 -4.52 -2.35
N LEU A 472 9.72 -4.66 -3.01
CA LEU A 472 10.17 -3.72 -4.04
C LEU A 472 9.17 -3.66 -5.20
N ARG A 473 8.72 -4.82 -5.70
CA ARG A 473 7.71 -4.88 -6.77
C ARG A 473 6.37 -4.29 -6.32
N PHE A 474 5.99 -4.48 -5.07
CA PHE A 474 4.79 -3.89 -4.49
C PHE A 474 4.88 -2.36 -4.48
N ILE A 475 6.03 -1.81 -4.10
CA ILE A 475 6.28 -0.35 -4.13
C ILE A 475 6.21 0.18 -5.57
N THR A 476 6.85 -0.48 -6.54
CA THR A 476 6.80 -0.04 -7.95
C THR A 476 5.38 -0.05 -8.50
N LEU A 477 4.62 -1.13 -8.26
CA LEU A 477 3.22 -1.21 -8.72
C LEU A 477 2.33 -0.18 -8.03
N TYR A 478 2.60 0.16 -6.78
CA TYR A 478 1.87 1.19 -6.07
C TYR A 478 2.15 2.59 -6.66
N GLN A 479 3.40 2.88 -7.02
CA GLN A 479 3.77 4.10 -7.74
C GLN A 479 3.09 4.16 -9.11
N GLU A 480 3.12 3.07 -9.87
CA GLU A 480 2.43 2.96 -11.17
C GLU A 480 0.93 3.21 -11.03
N LEU A 481 0.28 2.63 -10.00
CA LEU A 481 -1.14 2.86 -9.72
C LEU A 481 -1.44 4.33 -9.39
N ASN A 482 -0.57 4.99 -8.63
CA ASN A 482 -0.72 6.41 -8.32
C ASN A 482 -0.56 7.30 -9.55
N LEU A 483 0.43 7.00 -10.41
CA LEU A 483 0.59 7.67 -11.70
C LEU A 483 -0.64 7.48 -12.57
N LEU A 484 -1.17 6.27 -12.64
CA LEU A 484 -2.35 5.98 -13.45
C LEU A 484 -3.59 6.75 -12.97
N LYS A 485 -3.78 6.86 -11.65
CA LYS A 485 -4.84 7.72 -11.07
C LYS A 485 -4.66 9.19 -11.39
N TYR A 486 -3.42 9.67 -11.45
CA TYR A 486 -3.13 11.04 -11.85
C TYR A 486 -3.48 11.27 -13.32
N PHE A 487 -3.07 10.36 -14.20
CA PHE A 487 -3.39 10.42 -15.62
C PHE A 487 -4.89 10.29 -15.90
N GLU A 488 -5.60 9.42 -15.18
CA GLU A 488 -7.05 9.27 -15.29
C GLU A 488 -7.79 10.59 -15.00
N LYS A 489 -7.35 11.36 -13.98
CA LYS A 489 -7.91 12.70 -13.73
C LYS A 489 -7.67 13.64 -14.91
N THR A 490 -6.46 13.67 -15.45
CA THR A 490 -6.14 14.55 -16.57
C THR A 490 -6.87 14.14 -17.85
N GLU A 491 -7.02 12.84 -18.09
CA GLU A 491 -7.74 12.29 -19.24
C GLU A 491 -9.21 12.66 -19.14
N ASN A 492 -9.84 12.51 -17.96
CA ASN A 492 -11.24 12.91 -17.75
C ASN A 492 -11.49 14.39 -18.06
N VAL A 493 -10.58 15.28 -17.67
CA VAL A 493 -10.68 16.72 -17.98
C VAL A 493 -10.54 16.98 -19.48
N ILE A 494 -9.66 16.25 -20.17
CA ILE A 494 -9.48 16.39 -21.62
C ILE A 494 -10.68 15.81 -22.37
N THR A 495 -11.20 14.66 -21.95
CA THR A 495 -12.39 14.06 -22.56
C THR A 495 -13.61 14.95 -22.39
N GLU A 496 -13.79 15.57 -21.23
CA GLU A 496 -14.87 16.54 -21.00
C GLU A 496 -14.74 17.75 -21.94
N LYS A 497 -13.52 18.30 -22.10
CA LYS A 497 -13.28 19.38 -23.08
C LYS A 497 -13.57 18.94 -24.51
N LEU A 498 -13.16 17.73 -24.89
CA LEU A 498 -13.39 17.18 -26.22
C LEU A 498 -14.89 16.97 -26.48
N GLU A 499 -15.62 16.45 -25.50
CA GLU A 499 -17.08 16.28 -25.58
C GLU A 499 -17.78 17.63 -25.75
N ASN A 500 -17.39 18.64 -24.98
CA ASN A 500 -17.92 19.99 -25.12
C ASN A 500 -17.66 20.60 -26.51
N GLU A 501 -16.43 20.51 -27.03
CA GLU A 501 -16.11 20.98 -28.38
C GLU A 501 -16.85 20.19 -29.47
N PHE A 502 -17.02 18.89 -29.28
CA PHE A 502 -17.79 18.05 -30.21
C PHE A 502 -19.28 18.41 -30.21
N GLU A 503 -19.85 18.75 -29.06
CA GLU A 503 -21.21 19.28 -28.97
C GLU A 503 -21.33 20.65 -29.66
N GLN A 504 -20.36 21.55 -29.48
CA GLN A 504 -20.33 22.83 -30.20
C GLN A 504 -20.24 22.63 -31.71
N LEU A 505 -19.40 21.70 -32.18
CA LEU A 505 -19.32 21.34 -33.60
C LEU A 505 -20.66 20.84 -34.15
N LYS A 506 -21.40 20.02 -33.39
CA LYS A 506 -22.74 19.59 -33.79
C LYS A 506 -23.71 20.76 -33.91
N ILE A 507 -23.73 21.65 -32.92
CA ILE A 507 -24.59 22.85 -32.91
C ILE A 507 -24.25 23.78 -34.09
N ASN A 508 -22.96 23.97 -34.38
CA ASN A 508 -22.53 24.78 -35.51
C ASN A 508 -22.87 24.10 -36.84
N GLY A 509 -22.72 22.78 -36.92
CA GLY A 509 -23.16 21.98 -38.07
C GLY A 509 -24.64 22.14 -38.36
N THR A 510 -25.52 22.09 -37.35
CA THR A 510 -26.96 22.32 -37.54
C THR A 510 -27.26 23.74 -38.01
N LYS A 511 -26.58 24.75 -37.45
CA LYS A 511 -26.71 26.14 -37.90
C LYS A 511 -26.27 26.35 -39.35
N ILE A 512 -25.22 25.65 -39.80
CA ILE A 512 -24.77 25.70 -41.20
C ILE A 512 -25.85 25.11 -42.11
N VAL A 513 -26.38 23.93 -41.79
CA VAL A 513 -27.45 23.29 -42.57
C VAL A 513 -28.70 24.18 -42.64
N GLU A 514 -29.09 24.82 -41.52
CA GLU A 514 -30.19 25.78 -41.50
C GLU A 514 -29.91 27.02 -42.39
N ALA A 515 -28.68 27.53 -42.38
CA ALA A 515 -28.29 28.65 -43.22
C ALA A 515 -28.28 28.27 -44.70
N GLU A 516 -27.81 27.08 -45.06
CA GLU A 516 -27.84 26.54 -46.42
C GLU A 516 -29.28 26.38 -46.92
N SER A 517 -30.18 25.83 -46.10
CA SER A 517 -31.61 25.73 -46.43
C SER A 517 -32.23 27.09 -46.73
N LYS A 518 -31.96 28.10 -45.89
CA LYS A 518 -32.44 29.48 -46.12
C LYS A 518 -31.84 30.09 -47.39
N LEU A 519 -30.59 29.76 -47.70
CA LEU A 519 -29.91 30.26 -48.90
C LEU A 519 -30.53 29.65 -50.16
N ASP A 520 -30.87 28.36 -50.13
CA ASP A 520 -31.54 27.67 -51.22
C ASP A 520 -32.99 28.15 -51.41
N GLU A 521 -33.73 28.39 -50.32
CA GLU A 521 -35.04 29.05 -50.38
C GLU A 521 -34.95 30.43 -51.07
N LYS A 522 -33.94 31.23 -50.73
CA LYS A 522 -33.71 32.54 -51.34
C LYS A 522 -33.28 32.44 -52.80
N LYS A 523 -32.50 31.43 -53.19
CA LYS A 523 -32.17 31.18 -54.60
C LYS A 523 -33.43 30.86 -55.41
N ILE A 524 -34.30 30.00 -54.90
CA ILE A 524 -35.58 29.67 -55.53
C ILE A 524 -36.45 30.93 -55.65
N GLU A 525 -36.50 31.76 -54.60
CA GLU A 525 -37.22 33.04 -54.63
C GLU A 525 -36.65 33.98 -55.72
N ILE A 526 -35.33 34.11 -55.82
CA ILE A 526 -34.65 34.90 -56.85
C ILE A 526 -34.97 34.37 -58.25
N GLU A 527 -34.90 33.06 -58.47
CA GLU A 527 -35.25 32.44 -59.75
C GLU A 527 -36.70 32.74 -60.14
N SER A 528 -37.64 32.64 -59.19
CA SER A 528 -39.04 32.98 -59.44
C SER A 528 -39.25 34.46 -59.79
N ILE A 529 -38.48 35.37 -59.17
CA ILE A 529 -38.53 36.80 -59.46
C ILE A 529 -37.93 37.08 -60.84
N LEU A 530 -36.80 36.46 -61.19
CA LEU A 530 -36.19 36.57 -62.51
C LEU A 530 -37.10 36.04 -63.61
N GLU A 531 -37.84 34.97 -63.35
CA GLU A 531 -38.81 34.41 -64.28
C GLU A 531 -40.02 35.33 -64.47
N ARG A 532 -40.55 35.92 -63.38
CA ARG A 532 -41.56 36.99 -63.47
C ARG A 532 -41.04 38.22 -64.22
N GLU A 533 -39.78 38.62 -64.00
CA GLU A 533 -39.16 39.73 -64.72
C GLU A 533 -39.07 39.42 -66.22
N LYS A 534 -38.66 38.20 -66.60
CA LYS A 534 -38.66 37.75 -68.01
C LYS A 534 -40.06 37.78 -68.62
N ILE A 535 -41.07 37.28 -67.90
CA ILE A 535 -42.47 37.30 -68.34
C ILE A 535 -42.94 38.75 -68.53
N ASN A 536 -42.72 39.62 -67.54
CA ASN A 536 -43.11 41.03 -67.61
C ASN A 536 -42.38 41.78 -68.75
N ASN A 537 -41.08 41.52 -68.95
CA ASN A 537 -40.32 42.08 -70.07
C ASN A 537 -40.87 41.59 -71.41
N SER A 538 -41.20 40.30 -71.53
CA SER A 538 -41.80 39.74 -72.75
C SER A 538 -43.19 40.30 -73.01
N ALA A 539 -44.01 40.46 -71.98
CA ALA A 539 -45.34 41.07 -72.05
C ALA A 539 -45.24 42.53 -72.50
N PHE A 540 -44.36 43.32 -71.87
CA PHE A 540 -44.08 44.70 -72.24
C PHE A 540 -43.62 44.82 -73.71
N HIS A 541 -42.71 43.97 -74.16
CA HIS A 541 -42.26 43.96 -75.55
C HIS A 541 -43.36 43.49 -76.54
N SER A 542 -44.20 42.53 -76.16
CA SER A 542 -45.33 42.07 -76.97
C SER A 542 -46.45 43.11 -77.12
N GLU A 543 -46.67 43.92 -76.09
CA GLU A 543 -47.73 44.94 -76.06
C GLU A 543 -47.31 46.23 -76.78
N ILE A 544 -46.00 46.49 -76.84
CA ILE A 544 -45.37 47.60 -77.59
C ILE A 544 -45.21 47.31 -79.09
N LEU A 545 -45.32 46.05 -79.53
CA LEU A 545 -45.24 45.65 -80.94
C LEU A 545 -46.45 46.11 -81.79
N LYS A 546 -47.37 46.89 -81.23
CA LYS A 546 -48.34 47.68 -82.00
C LYS A 546 -47.73 49.06 -82.25
N GLU A 547 -47.35 49.33 -83.49
CA GLU A 547 -46.67 50.58 -83.92
C GLU A 547 -47.28 51.84 -83.30
N THR A 548 -46.59 52.40 -82.31
CA THR A 548 -46.96 53.65 -81.68
C THR A 548 -45.72 54.55 -81.60
N LYS A 549 -45.89 55.83 -81.96
CA LYS A 549 -44.81 56.84 -82.06
C LYS A 549 -44.05 57.11 -80.74
N PHE A 550 -44.46 56.50 -79.62
CA PHE A 550 -43.94 56.74 -78.28
C PHE A 550 -43.10 55.57 -77.70
N ASN A 551 -42.79 54.56 -78.51
CA ASN A 551 -42.06 53.35 -78.09
C ASN A 551 -40.70 53.66 -77.40
N GLU A 552 -39.90 54.57 -77.95
CA GLU A 552 -38.63 54.98 -77.34
C GLU A 552 -38.80 55.65 -75.97
N TYR A 553 -39.86 56.44 -75.78
CA TYR A 553 -40.14 57.11 -74.52
C TYR A 553 -40.61 56.11 -73.45
N LEU A 554 -41.54 55.22 -73.79
CA LEU A 554 -42.08 54.22 -72.87
C LEU A 554 -41.01 53.21 -72.42
N THR A 555 -40.12 52.79 -73.33
CA THR A 555 -38.99 51.93 -72.99
C THR A 555 -38.01 52.61 -72.01
N LYS A 556 -37.79 53.92 -72.15
CA LYS A 556 -36.98 54.71 -71.19
C LYS A 556 -37.64 54.82 -69.82
N VAL A 557 -38.97 54.96 -69.76
CA VAL A 557 -39.72 55.04 -68.49
C VAL A 557 -39.72 53.68 -67.79
N TYR A 558 -39.94 52.57 -68.50
CA TYR A 558 -39.94 51.22 -67.94
C TYR A 558 -38.56 50.80 -67.39
N LYS A 559 -37.47 51.17 -68.05
CA LYS A 559 -36.09 50.92 -67.57
C LYS A 559 -35.62 51.89 -66.49
N LYS A 560 -36.43 52.89 -66.11
CA LYS A 560 -36.05 53.88 -65.11
C LYS A 560 -36.12 53.24 -63.72
N LYS A 561 -34.95 52.99 -63.12
CA LYS A 561 -34.87 52.49 -61.73
C LYS A 561 -35.52 53.49 -60.78
N ILE A 562 -36.65 53.11 -60.19
CA ILE A 562 -37.33 53.90 -59.16
C ILE A 562 -36.57 53.66 -57.84
N LYS A 563 -36.05 54.72 -57.21
CA LYS A 563 -35.57 54.65 -55.82
C LYS A 563 -36.78 54.57 -54.91
N ILE A 564 -37.10 53.37 -54.45
CA ILE A 564 -38.10 53.18 -53.39
C ILE A 564 -37.37 53.40 -52.07
N ASN A 565 -37.71 54.47 -51.34
CA ASN A 565 -37.32 54.59 -49.93
C ASN A 565 -38.06 53.49 -49.17
N LYS A 566 -37.33 52.48 -48.67
CA LYS A 566 -37.91 51.47 -47.78
C LYS A 566 -38.56 52.18 -46.59
N LYS A 567 -39.86 51.98 -46.39
CA LYS A 567 -40.47 52.25 -45.07
C LYS A 567 -39.76 51.33 -44.07
N LYS A 568 -39.40 51.90 -42.91
CA LYS A 568 -38.99 51.11 -41.75
C LYS A 568 -40.22 50.30 -41.36
N ASP A 569 -40.14 48.99 -41.55
CA ASP A 569 -41.06 48.07 -40.90
C ASP A 569 -40.62 48.01 -39.44
N ASP A 570 -41.39 48.67 -38.57
CA ASP A 570 -41.36 48.45 -37.14
C ASP A 570 -42.07 47.11 -36.90
N GLU A 571 -41.31 46.04 -36.69
CA GLU A 571 -41.80 44.79 -36.11
C GLU A 571 -40.99 44.48 -34.84
N ASN A 572 -41.73 44.36 -33.73
CA ASN A 572 -41.32 43.78 -32.46
C ASN A 572 -41.08 42.28 -32.58
#